data_AF-A0A3Q2VNL1-F1
#
_entry.id   AF-A0A3Q2VNL1-F1
#
_cell.length_a   1.000
_cell.length_b   1.000
_cell.length_c   1.000
_cell.angle_alpha   90.00
_cell.angle_beta   90.00
_cell.angle_gamma   90.00
#
_symmetry.space_group_name_H-M   'P 1'
#
loop_
_entity.id
_entity.type
_entity.pdbx_description
1 polymer ?
#
loop_
_entity_poly.entity_id
_entity_poly.type
_entity_poly.pdbx_seq_one_letter_code
_entity_poly.pdbx_strand_id
1 'polypeptide(L)' 'MATGRLVEVYLDLLSQPCRAVHILLTCTKIPHRVRAVALRKGEHRTPTFTKLNPMQKVPVMVDEGFVLTER' A
#
# COMPACT_ATOMS: atom_id res chain seq x y z
N MET A 1 11.52 -17.30 -12.15
CA MET A 1 11.66 -15.95 -11.53
C MET A 1 10.72 -15.03 -12.26
N ALA A 2 9.73 -14.44 -11.58
CA ALA A 2 8.69 -13.66 -12.25
C ALA A 2 9.31 -12.42 -12.92
N THR A 3 9.19 -12.40 -14.25
CA THR A 3 9.64 -11.32 -15.13
C THR A 3 8.76 -10.07 -14.93
N GLY A 4 9.31 -9.04 -14.28
CA GLY A 4 9.15 -7.66 -14.75
C GLY A 4 8.04 -6.77 -14.19
N ARG A 5 7.34 -7.11 -13.10
CA ARG A 5 6.25 -6.26 -12.59
C ARG A 5 6.35 -6.05 -11.08
N LEU A 6 6.18 -4.79 -10.67
CA LEU A 6 6.48 -4.34 -9.33
C LEU A 6 5.21 -3.81 -8.69
N VAL A 7 4.75 -4.46 -7.62
CA VAL A 7 3.54 -4.06 -6.89
C VAL A 7 3.83 -2.77 -6.11
N GLU A 8 2.98 -1.74 -6.21
CA GLU A 8 3.08 -0.58 -5.34
C GLU A 8 2.23 -0.78 -4.09
N VAL A 9 2.78 -0.48 -2.91
CA VAL A 9 2.06 -0.61 -1.64
C VAL A 9 2.12 0.69 -0.86
N TYR A 10 0.96 1.30 -0.68
CA TYR A 10 0.77 2.50 0.12
C TYR A 10 0.55 2.10 1.58
N LEU A 11 1.47 2.49 2.45
CA LEU A 11 1.46 2.04 3.85
C LEU A 11 2.04 3.06 4.83
N ASP A 12 1.70 2.87 6.11
CA ASP A 12 2.36 3.48 7.26
C ASP A 12 2.66 2.37 8.26
N LEU A 13 3.92 2.25 8.69
CA LEU A 13 4.33 1.19 9.63
C LEU A 13 3.74 1.36 11.04
N LEU A 14 3.13 2.52 11.36
CA LEU A 14 2.30 2.68 12.55
C LEU A 14 1.08 1.74 12.52
N SER A 15 0.52 1.48 11.34
CA SER A 15 -0.65 0.62 11.14
C SER A 15 -0.27 -0.87 11.19
N GLN A 16 -0.98 -1.65 12.02
CA GLN A 16 -0.77 -3.10 12.12
C GLN A 16 -0.95 -3.84 10.78
N PRO A 17 -2.05 -3.67 10.02
CA PRO A 17 -2.22 -4.36 8.74
C PRO A 17 -1.15 -3.99 7.71
N CYS A 18 -0.63 -2.76 7.75
CA CYS A 18 0.51 -2.36 6.91
C CYS A 18 1.77 -3.17 7.21
N ARG A 19 2.08 -3.41 8.49
CA ARG A 19 3.23 -4.25 8.87
C ARG A 19 3.05 -5.69 8.40
N ALA A 20 1.84 -6.25 8.51
CA ALA A 20 1.55 -7.60 8.05
C ALA A 20 1.82 -7.76 6.53
N VAL A 21 1.31 -6.83 5.72
CA VAL A 21 1.55 -6.82 4.26
C VAL A 21 3.04 -6.62 3.94
N HIS A 22 3.72 -5.71 4.63
CA HIS A 22 5.14 -5.46 4.41
C HIS A 22 6.02 -6.69 4.72
N ILE A 23 5.72 -7.39 5.81
CA ILE A 23 6.39 -8.65 6.19
C ILE A 23 6.15 -9.71 5.12
N LEU A 24 4.89 -9.91 4.69
CA LEU A 24 4.54 -10.89 3.67
C LEU A 24 5.36 -10.67 2.38
N LEU A 25 5.38 -9.44 1.87
CA LEU A 25 6.10 -9.11 0.63
C LEU A 25 7.61 -9.30 0.76
N THR A 26 8.16 -8.96 1.93
CA THR A 26 9.58 -9.15 2.24
C THR A 26 9.93 -10.65 2.30
N CYS A 27 9.14 -11.45 3.02
CA CYS A 27 9.36 -12.89 3.17
C CYS A 27 9.21 -13.65 1.85
N THR A 28 8.25 -13.25 1.01
CA THR A 28 7.97 -13.89 -0.28
C THR A 28 8.89 -13.43 -1.41
N LYS A 29 9.70 -12.39 -1.18
CA LYS A 29 10.59 -11.78 -2.18
C LYS A 29 9.85 -11.31 -3.44
N ILE A 30 8.58 -10.94 -3.30
CA ILE A 30 7.82 -10.32 -4.38
C ILE A 30 8.41 -8.92 -4.63
N PRO A 31 8.82 -8.57 -5.85
CA PRO A 31 9.28 -7.23 -6.17
C PRO A 31 8.17 -6.20 -5.92
N HIS A 32 8.42 -5.22 -5.05
CA HIS A 32 7.43 -4.21 -4.68
C HIS A 32 8.09 -2.84 -4.40
N ARG A 33 7.32 -1.76 -4.56
CA ARG A 33 7.67 -0.40 -4.15
C ARG A 33 6.80 0.01 -2.97
N VAL A 34 7.45 0.45 -1.90
CA VAL A 34 6.75 1.06 -0.77
C VAL A 34 6.50 2.54 -1.07
N ARG A 35 5.24 2.95 -0.92
CA ARG A 35 4.79 4.35 -0.92
C ARG A 35 4.40 4.70 0.53
N ALA A 36 5.23 5.49 1.21
CA ALA A 36 4.91 5.92 2.57
C ALA A 36 3.72 6.88 2.57
N VAL A 37 2.78 6.69 3.50
CA VAL A 37 1.62 7.57 3.72
C VAL A 37 1.61 7.96 5.18
N ALA A 38 2.11 9.13 5.54
CA ALA A 38 2.22 9.55 6.93
C ALA A 38 0.82 9.80 7.54
N LEU A 39 0.30 8.83 8.30
CA LEU A 39 -1.00 8.90 8.95
C LEU A 39 -1.08 10.04 9.95
N ARG A 40 0.02 10.27 10.69
CA ARG A 40 0.14 11.39 11.65
C ARG A 40 0.02 12.77 11.00
N LYS A 41 0.33 12.87 9.70
CA LYS A 41 0.19 14.11 8.92
C LYS A 41 -1.13 14.17 8.14
N GLY A 42 -1.98 13.14 8.25
CA GLY A 42 -3.26 13.08 7.54
C GLY A 42 -3.14 12.82 6.03
N GLU A 43 -2.02 12.29 5.53
CA GLU A 43 -1.80 12.12 4.08
C GLU A 43 -2.84 11.21 3.41
N HIS A 44 -3.40 10.25 4.15
CA HIS A 44 -4.50 9.38 3.73
C HIS A 44 -5.84 10.11 3.51
N ARG A 45 -5.97 11.36 3.95
CA ARG A 45 -7.18 12.19 3.80
C ARG A 45 -7.07 13.20 2.66
N THR A 46 -5.94 13.22 1.96
CA THR A 46 -5.75 14.12 0.83
C THR A 46 -6.71 13.76 -0.32
N PRO A 47 -7.11 14.72 -1.17
CA PRO A 47 -7.94 14.42 -2.33
C PRO A 47 -7.30 13.41 -3.29
N THR A 48 -5.97 13.46 -3.43
CA THR A 48 -5.19 12.51 -4.24
C THR A 48 -5.27 11.10 -3.69
N PHE A 49 -5.10 10.91 -2.38
CA PHE A 49 -5.25 9.59 -1.75
C PHE A 49 -6.71 9.11 -1.74
N THR A 50 -7.67 10.02 -1.56
CA THR A 50 -9.11 9.67 -1.55
C THR A 50 -9.57 9.16 -2.92
N LYS A 51 -9.00 9.67 -4.03
CA LYS A 51 -9.21 9.12 -5.37
C LYS A 51 -8.66 7.69 -5.53
N LEU A 52 -7.57 7.38 -4.83
CA LEU A 52 -6.99 6.04 -4.81
C LEU A 52 -7.82 5.08 -3.94
N ASN A 53 -8.16 5.49 -2.72
CA ASN A 53 -8.99 4.71 -1.80
C ASN A 53 -10.00 5.64 -1.11
N PRO A 54 -11.30 5.61 -1.50
CA PRO A 54 -12.35 6.41 -0.88
C PRO A 54 -12.53 6.18 0.62
N MET A 55 -12.11 5.01 1.13
CA MET A 55 -12.16 4.71 2.56
C MET A 55 -11.08 5.45 3.36
N GLN A 56 -10.10 6.07 2.70
CA GLN A 56 -8.99 6.79 3.32
C GLN A 56 -8.20 5.90 4.30
N LYS A 57 -8.11 4.60 4.03
CA LYS A 57 -7.37 3.63 4.85
C LYS A 57 -6.10 3.14 4.15
N VAL A 58 -5.18 2.65 4.96
CA VAL A 58 -3.97 1.91 4.54
C VAL A 58 -3.97 0.53 5.21
N PRO A 59 -3.38 -0.52 4.60
CA PRO A 59 -2.63 -0.49 3.33
C PRO A 59 -3.52 -0.43 2.08
N VAL A 60 -2.97 0.04 0.96
CA VAL A 60 -3.53 -0.09 -0.39
C VAL A 60 -2.48 -0.71 -1.29
N MET A 61 -2.83 -1.75 -2.05
CA MET A 61 -1.94 -2.35 -3.04
C MET A 61 -2.40 -1.98 -4.45
N VAL A 62 -1.44 -1.67 -5.31
CA VAL A 62 -1.67 -1.37 -6.73
C VAL A 62 -0.81 -2.29 -7.57
N ASP A 63 -1.46 -3.10 -8.42
CA ASP A 63 -0.82 -4.00 -9.36
C ASP A 63 -1.40 -3.76 -10.76
N GLU A 64 -0.62 -3.19 -11.67
CA GLU A 64 -1.04 -2.87 -13.04
C GLU A 64 -2.38 -2.10 -13.14
N GLY A 65 -2.60 -1.15 -12.22
CA GLY A 65 -3.82 -0.35 -12.17
C GLY A 65 -4.99 -1.02 -11.46
N PHE A 66 -4.88 -2.29 -11.10
CA PHE A 66 -5.78 -2.93 -10.16
C PHE A 66 -5.49 -2.42 -8.74
N VAL A 67 -6.49 -1.81 -8.11
CA VAL A 67 -6.40 -1.28 -6.75
C VAL A 67 -7.09 -2.23 -5.79
N LEU A 68 -6.34 -2.77 -4.84
CA LEU A 68 -6.83 -3.68 -3.81
C LEU A 68 -6.88 -2.98 -2.45
N THR A 69 -8.05 -3.00 -1.83
CA THR A 69 -8.37 -2.44 -0.51
C THR A 69 -9.32 -3.36 0.25
N GLU A 70 -9.25 -3.38 1.58
CA GLU A 70 -10.17 -4.15 2.44
C GLU A 70 -11.17 -3.20 3.15
N ARG A 71 -12.39 -3.69 3.45
CA ARG A 71 -13.45 -2.89 4.09
C ARG A 71 -13.17 -2.59 5.57
#